data_AF-A0A840V010-F1
#
_entry.id   AF-A0A840V010-F1
#
_cell.length_a   1.000
_cell.length_b   1.000
_cell.length_c   1.000
_cell.angle_alpha   90.00
_cell.angle_beta   90.00
_cell.angle_gamma   90.00
#
_symmetry.space_group_name_H-M   'P 1'
#
loop_
_entity.id
_entity.type
_entity.pdbx_description
1 polymer ?
#
loop_
_entity_poly.entity_id
_entity_poly.type
_entity_poly.pdbx_seq_one_letter_code
_entity_poly.pdbx_strand_id
1 'polypeptide(L)'
;MRDSGGVENGWRARHRTGRLARVLLGLGWALFAVMQVLPLFDDTHSIRGTRTDWGYQLWLEIFKMLRYPASLEARDGISLSGYLLAMLCVLVAPFAVKLLQSSRLLWWMFFMAMGISTLAFSVLTASSLMNAVVLDDGFRIRLGTLALLTFPYFSLAGLLVLRGRRPKSTQEPSESL
;
A
#
# COMPACT_ATOMS: atom_id res chain seq x y z
N MET A 1 25.02 -14.43 -39.18
CA MET A 1 25.38 -14.02 -37.81
C MET A 1 24.09 -13.67 -37.08
N ARG A 2 23.66 -14.51 -36.14
CA ARG A 2 22.39 -14.34 -35.41
C ARG A 2 22.60 -13.39 -34.24
N ASP A 3 21.75 -12.36 -34.19
CA ASP A 3 21.73 -11.25 -33.25
C ASP A 3 21.63 -11.73 -31.80
N SER A 4 22.79 -11.90 -31.15
CA SER A 4 22.90 -12.39 -29.76
C SER A 4 22.58 -11.30 -28.74
N GLY A 5 22.60 -10.03 -29.16
CA GLY A 5 22.37 -8.86 -28.30
C GLY A 5 20.93 -8.73 -27.79
N GLY A 6 19.94 -9.22 -28.54
CA GLY A 6 18.52 -9.16 -28.13
C GLY A 6 18.20 -10.06 -26.93
N VAL A 7 18.83 -11.23 -26.84
CA VAL A 7 18.58 -12.23 -25.79
C VAL A 7 19.20 -11.79 -24.47
N GLU A 8 20.43 -11.27 -24.49
CA GLU A 8 21.08 -10.72 -23.28
C GLU A 8 20.34 -9.52 -22.71
N ASN A 9 19.87 -8.61 -23.56
CA ASN A 9 19.13 -7.43 -23.14
C ASN A 9 17.78 -7.81 -22.49
N GLY A 10 17.07 -8.80 -23.04
CA GLY A 10 15.83 -9.33 -22.47
C GLY A 10 16.03 -10.05 -21.13
N TRP A 11 17.17 -10.69 -20.90
CA TRP A 11 17.50 -11.34 -19.63
C TRP A 11 17.86 -10.31 -18.55
N ARG A 12 18.69 -9.30 -18.87
CA ARG A 12 19.04 -8.21 -17.95
C ARG A 12 17.81 -7.38 -17.55
N ALA A 13 16.90 -7.09 -18.48
CA ALA A 13 15.65 -6.37 -18.20
C ALA A 13 14.71 -7.15 -17.26
N ARG A 14 14.62 -8.48 -17.44
CA ARG A 14 13.87 -9.36 -16.54
C ARG A 14 14.44 -9.35 -15.12
N HIS A 15 15.76 -9.35 -14.93
CA HIS A 15 16.36 -9.30 -13.59
C HIS A 15 16.19 -7.94 -12.89
N ARG A 16 16.21 -6.83 -13.63
CA ARG A 16 16.01 -5.48 -13.07
C ARG A 16 14.58 -5.28 -12.55
N THR A 17 13.57 -5.70 -13.32
CA THR A 17 12.15 -5.55 -12.94
C THR A 17 11.78 -6.33 -11.66
N GLY A 18 12.35 -7.51 -11.43
CA GLY A 18 12.08 -8.27 -10.19
C GLY A 18 12.83 -7.78 -8.97
N ARG A 19 13.97 -7.12 -9.17
CA ARG A 19 14.62 -6.38 -8.09
C ARG A 19 13.77 -5.17 -7.73
N LEU A 20 13.33 -4.39 -8.71
CA LEU A 20 12.47 -3.24 -8.50
C LEU A 20 11.18 -3.63 -7.74
N ALA A 21 10.46 -4.66 -8.18
CA ALA A 21 9.25 -5.11 -7.50
C ALA A 21 9.48 -5.49 -6.02
N ARG A 22 10.57 -6.21 -5.73
CA ARG A 22 10.92 -6.59 -4.35
C ARG A 22 11.31 -5.38 -3.52
N VAL A 23 12.01 -4.41 -4.11
CA VAL A 23 12.35 -3.14 -3.44
C VAL A 23 11.08 -2.36 -3.13
N LEU A 24 10.13 -2.26 -4.07
CA LEU A 24 8.86 -1.56 -3.86
C LEU A 24 8.00 -2.21 -2.77
N LEU A 25 7.87 -3.55 -2.79
CA LEU A 25 7.16 -4.29 -1.74
C LEU A 25 7.86 -4.16 -0.38
N GLY A 26 9.19 -4.26 -0.36
CA GLY A 26 9.99 -4.09 0.84
C GLY A 26 9.91 -2.68 1.42
N LEU A 27 9.88 -1.65 0.56
CA LEU A 27 9.70 -0.26 0.97
C LEU A 27 8.31 -0.02 1.54
N GLY A 28 7.27 -0.63 0.94
CA GLY A 28 5.92 -0.61 1.51
C GLY A 28 5.88 -1.20 2.93
N TRP A 29 6.55 -2.33 3.15
CA TRP A 29 6.70 -2.94 4.48
C TRP A 29 7.51 -2.06 5.45
N ALA A 30 8.62 -1.50 5.00
CA ALA A 30 9.45 -0.62 5.83
C ALA A 30 8.68 0.62 6.25
N LEU A 31 7.93 1.25 5.35
CA LEU A 31 7.08 2.39 5.65
C LEU A 31 5.94 2.01 6.60
N PHE A 32 5.33 0.83 6.41
CA PHE A 32 4.34 0.31 7.34
C PHE A 32 4.92 0.14 8.76
N ALA A 33 6.13 -0.42 8.90
CA ALA A 33 6.79 -0.57 10.19
C ALA A 33 7.19 0.78 10.81
N VAL A 34 7.74 1.69 10.01
CA VAL A 34 8.13 3.04 10.42
C VAL A 34 6.91 3.84 10.89
N MET A 35 5.78 3.71 10.21
CA MET A 35 4.53 4.34 10.62
C MET A 35 4.14 3.93 12.04
N GLN A 36 4.33 2.67 12.46
CA GLN A 36 3.97 2.22 13.82
C GLN A 36 4.72 2.95 14.93
N VAL A 37 5.95 3.38 14.65
CA VAL A 37 6.87 3.97 15.64
C VAL A 37 7.01 5.47 15.51
N LEU A 38 6.49 6.09 14.45
CA LEU A 38 6.57 7.52 14.23
C LEU A 38 5.29 8.25 14.62
N PRO A 39 5.39 9.55 14.96
CA PRO A 39 4.23 10.39 15.18
C PRO A 39 3.47 10.68 13.89
N LEU A 40 2.15 10.56 13.95
CA LEU A 40 1.18 10.81 12.88
C LEU A 40 0.75 12.28 12.87
N PHE A 41 0.29 12.80 14.01
CA PHE A 41 -0.28 14.14 14.16
C PHE A 41 0.30 14.87 15.38
N ASP A 42 0.18 16.19 15.38
CA ASP A 42 0.54 17.04 16.52
C ASP A 42 -0.57 18.06 16.72
N ASP A 43 -1.33 17.93 17.80
CA ASP A 43 -2.34 18.91 18.20
C ASP A 43 -1.66 19.97 19.07
N THR A 44 -1.21 21.05 18.43
CA THR A 44 -0.54 22.17 19.11
C THR A 44 -1.47 23.00 20.00
N HIS A 45 -2.79 22.87 19.87
CA HIS A 45 -3.78 23.65 20.63
C HIS A 45 -4.44 22.92 21.80
N SER A 46 -4.01 21.70 22.17
CA SER A 46 -4.40 21.17 23.48
C SER A 46 -3.78 22.05 24.58
N ILE A 47 -4.62 22.67 25.41
CA ILE A 47 -4.32 23.68 26.45
C ILE A 47 -3.29 23.18 27.52
N ARG A 48 -2.73 21.98 27.37
CA ARG A 48 -1.71 21.39 28.26
C ARG A 48 -0.43 20.90 27.57
N GLY A 49 -0.24 21.15 26.27
CA GLY A 49 0.98 20.80 25.56
C GLY A 49 1.17 19.28 25.37
N THR A 50 1.73 18.92 24.22
CA THR A 50 2.36 17.62 23.94
C THR A 50 1.46 16.38 23.89
N ARG A 51 0.33 16.42 23.17
CA ARG A 51 -0.23 15.17 22.64
C ARG A 51 0.21 14.98 21.20
N THR A 52 1.34 14.31 21.04
CA THR A 52 1.77 13.80 19.75
C THR A 52 1.17 12.42 19.57
N ASP A 53 0.33 12.25 18.55
CA ASP A 53 -0.32 10.96 18.31
C ASP A 53 0.63 10.03 17.58
N TRP A 54 1.13 9.03 18.30
CA TRP A 54 2.06 8.04 17.75
C TRP A 54 1.31 7.02 16.91
N GLY A 55 1.97 6.44 15.90
CA GLY A 55 1.37 5.41 15.05
C GLY A 55 0.74 4.25 15.81
N TYR A 56 1.35 3.78 16.91
CA TYR A 56 0.77 2.72 17.74
C TYR A 56 -0.55 3.12 18.41
N GLN A 57 -0.80 4.42 18.62
CA GLN A 57 -2.04 4.90 19.23
C GLN A 57 -3.23 4.75 18.28
N LEU A 58 -2.99 4.72 16.97
CA LEU A 58 -4.00 4.36 15.98
C LEU A 58 -4.63 2.99 16.31
N TRP A 59 -3.84 2.01 16.79
CA TRP A 59 -4.40 0.73 17.23
C TRP A 59 -5.35 0.87 18.41
N LEU A 60 -5.00 1.71 19.38
CA LEU A 60 -5.87 1.95 20.52
C LEU A 60 -7.20 2.58 20.09
N GLU A 61 -7.17 3.48 19.10
CA GLU A 61 -8.39 4.06 18.52
C GLU A 61 -9.21 3.03 17.74
N ILE A 62 -8.56 2.22 16.90
CA ILE A 62 -9.19 1.10 16.19
C ILE A 62 -9.87 0.15 17.17
N PHE A 63 -9.20 -0.23 18.27
CA PHE A 63 -9.79 -1.11 19.28
C PHE A 63 -10.98 -0.46 20.00
N LYS A 64 -10.92 0.85 20.28
CA LYS A 64 -12.06 1.57 20.86
C LYS A 64 -13.26 1.60 19.90
N MET A 65 -13.01 1.90 18.63
CA MET A 65 -14.00 1.89 17.56
C MET A 65 -14.66 0.50 17.42
N LEU A 66 -13.87 -0.56 17.40
CA LEU A 66 -14.37 -1.94 17.32
C LEU A 66 -15.13 -2.39 18.58
N ARG A 67 -14.77 -1.86 19.76
CA ARG A 67 -15.44 -2.17 21.03
C ARG A 67 -16.85 -1.56 21.10
N TYR A 68 -17.07 -0.43 20.44
CA TYR A 68 -18.36 0.28 20.42
C TYR A 68 -18.83 0.50 18.98
N PRO A 69 -19.19 -0.57 18.24
CA PRO A 69 -19.53 -0.46 16.82
C PRO A 69 -20.83 0.31 16.58
N ALA A 70 -21.72 0.39 17.58
CA ALA A 70 -22.98 1.12 17.47
C ALA A 70 -22.80 2.65 17.40
N SER A 71 -21.64 3.17 17.80
CA SER A 71 -21.34 4.61 17.72
C SER A 71 -20.50 4.98 16.49
N LEU A 72 -20.21 4.02 15.59
CA LEU A 72 -19.46 4.31 14.38
C LEU A 72 -20.34 4.96 13.32
N GLU A 73 -19.94 6.13 12.88
CA GLU A 73 -20.49 6.71 11.66
C GLU A 73 -20.10 5.85 10.44
N ALA A 74 -20.99 5.81 9.44
CA ALA A 74 -20.75 5.02 8.23
C ALA A 74 -19.43 5.40 7.53
N ARG A 75 -19.07 6.70 7.56
CA ARG A 75 -17.82 7.21 6.99
C ARG A 75 -16.59 6.62 7.69
N ASP A 76 -16.59 6.62 9.01
CA ASP A 76 -15.49 6.09 9.82
C ASP A 76 -15.37 4.57 9.65
N GLY A 77 -16.51 3.87 9.53
CA GLY A 77 -16.54 2.44 9.25
C GLY A 77 -15.93 2.09 7.90
N ILE A 78 -16.21 2.88 6.86
CA ILE A 78 -15.62 2.71 5.52
C ILE A 78 -14.11 3.01 5.56
N SER A 79 -13.70 4.09 6.22
CA SER A 79 -12.28 4.44 6.36
C SER A 79 -11.51 3.35 7.11
N LEU A 80 -12.07 2.87 8.23
CA LEU A 80 -11.47 1.84 9.07
C LEU A 80 -11.37 0.50 8.33
N SER A 81 -12.44 0.05 7.68
CA SER A 81 -12.43 -1.19 6.91
C SER A 81 -11.49 -1.11 5.71
N GLY A 82 -11.44 0.03 5.02
CA GLY A 82 -10.47 0.32 3.96
C GLY A 82 -9.04 0.25 4.47
N TYR A 83 -8.73 0.91 5.59
CA TYR A 83 -7.42 0.86 6.22
C TYR A 83 -7.00 -0.57 6.57
N LEU A 84 -7.86 -1.30 7.28
CA LEU A 84 -7.58 -2.68 7.72
C LEU A 84 -7.39 -3.62 6.52
N LEU A 85 -8.20 -3.48 5.47
CA LEU A 85 -8.06 -4.29 4.27
C LEU A 85 -6.78 -3.96 3.50
N ALA A 86 -6.44 -2.68 3.34
CA ALA A 86 -5.21 -2.25 2.69
C ALA A 86 -3.98 -2.76 3.46
N MET A 87 -3.99 -2.65 4.79
CA MET A 87 -2.94 -3.18 5.65
C MET A 87 -2.80 -4.70 5.51
N LEU A 88 -3.91 -5.44 5.54
CA LEU A 88 -3.90 -6.89 5.34
C LEU A 88 -3.30 -7.24 3.98
N CYS A 89 -3.67 -6.54 2.91
CA CYS A 89 -3.09 -6.71 1.59
C CYS A 89 -1.58 -6.44 1.60
N VAL A 90 -1.11 -5.38 2.24
CA VAL A 90 0.34 -5.07 2.34
C VAL A 90 1.10 -6.16 3.08
N LEU A 91 0.57 -6.65 4.19
CA LEU A 91 1.17 -7.74 4.97
C LEU A 91 1.23 -9.05 4.18
N VAL A 92 0.16 -9.37 3.44
CA VAL A 92 0.05 -10.63 2.68
C VAL A 92 0.82 -10.59 1.35
N ALA A 93 0.97 -9.41 0.74
CA ALA A 93 1.58 -9.22 -0.57
C ALA A 93 2.92 -9.96 -0.80
N PRO A 94 3.94 -9.87 0.08
CA PRO A 94 5.23 -10.55 -0.15
C PRO A 94 5.12 -12.07 -0.16
N PHE A 95 4.18 -12.65 0.60
CA PHE A 95 3.97 -14.09 0.70
C PHE A 95 3.07 -14.61 -0.43
N ALA A 96 2.09 -13.80 -0.84
CA ALA A 96 1.14 -14.15 -1.88
C ALA A 96 1.72 -14.03 -3.29
N VAL A 97 2.93 -13.47 -3.50
CA VAL A 97 3.51 -13.24 -4.84
C VAL A 97 3.42 -14.48 -5.75
N LYS A 98 3.84 -15.66 -5.25
CA LYS A 98 3.82 -16.90 -6.05
C LYS A 98 2.40 -17.32 -6.43
N LEU A 99 1.45 -17.18 -5.50
CA LEU A 99 0.04 -17.50 -5.69
C LEU A 99 -0.64 -16.51 -6.65
N LEU A 100 -0.37 -15.22 -6.52
CA LEU A 100 -0.89 -14.18 -7.40
C LEU A 100 -0.29 -14.30 -8.82
N GLN A 101 0.89 -14.89 -8.97
CA GLN A 101 1.47 -15.18 -10.28
C GLN A 101 0.81 -16.38 -10.97
N SER A 102 0.36 -17.38 -10.22
CA SER A 102 -0.26 -18.59 -10.79
C SER A 102 -1.69 -18.34 -11.29
N SER A 103 -2.47 -17.47 -10.63
CA SER A 103 -3.86 -17.19 -11.02
C SER A 103 -4.08 -15.73 -11.45
N ARG A 104 -4.58 -15.55 -12.69
CA ARG A 104 -4.97 -14.23 -13.21
C ARG A 104 -6.14 -13.63 -12.42
N LEU A 105 -7.11 -14.47 -12.04
CA LEU A 105 -8.29 -14.02 -11.31
C LEU A 105 -7.91 -13.53 -9.91
N LEU A 106 -7.13 -14.33 -9.16
CA LEU A 106 -6.65 -13.93 -7.82
C LEU A 106 -5.83 -12.65 -7.87
N TRP A 107 -4.99 -12.48 -8.90
CA TRP A 107 -4.26 -11.24 -9.09
C TRP A 107 -5.18 -10.02 -9.23
N TRP A 108 -6.20 -10.11 -10.09
CA TRP A 108 -7.14 -9.00 -10.29
C TRP A 108 -7.99 -8.73 -9.05
N MET A 109 -8.46 -9.78 -8.37
CA MET A 109 -9.21 -9.63 -7.12
C MET A 109 -8.37 -8.95 -6.05
N PHE A 110 -7.12 -9.40 -5.86
CA PHE A 110 -6.21 -8.81 -4.89
C PHE A 110 -5.85 -7.37 -5.24
N PHE A 111 -5.56 -7.10 -6.51
CA PHE A 111 -5.26 -5.76 -7.01
C PHE A 111 -6.43 -4.80 -6.82
N MET A 112 -7.65 -5.24 -7.16
CA MET A 112 -8.86 -4.43 -6.97
C MET A 112 -9.17 -4.20 -5.48
N ALA A 113 -9.08 -5.24 -4.65
CA ALA A 113 -9.30 -5.11 -3.21
C ALA A 113 -8.31 -4.12 -2.58
N MET A 114 -7.03 -4.26 -2.90
CA MET A 114 -5.97 -3.37 -2.44
C MET A 114 -6.12 -1.95 -3.01
N GLY A 115 -6.46 -1.81 -4.29
CA GLY A 115 -6.65 -0.52 -4.94
C GLY A 115 -7.83 0.26 -4.39
N ILE A 116 -9.00 -0.38 -4.27
CA ILE A 116 -10.22 0.24 -3.74
C ILE A 116 -10.03 0.62 -2.27
N SER A 117 -9.46 -0.28 -1.45
CA SER A 117 -9.20 0.01 -0.04
C SER A 117 -8.21 1.15 0.15
N THR A 118 -7.13 1.16 -0.63
CA THR A 118 -6.14 2.26 -0.63
C THR A 118 -6.78 3.58 -1.04
N LEU A 119 -7.56 3.60 -2.13
CA LEU A 119 -8.22 4.81 -2.60
C LEU A 119 -9.25 5.33 -1.59
N ALA A 120 -10.13 4.47 -1.09
CA ALA A 120 -11.14 4.85 -0.11
C ALA A 120 -10.50 5.43 1.15
N PHE A 121 -9.48 4.75 1.69
CA PHE A 121 -8.73 5.22 2.85
C PHE A 121 -8.03 6.55 2.58
N SER A 122 -7.32 6.69 1.46
CA SER A 122 -6.58 7.91 1.12
C SER A 122 -7.50 9.11 0.88
N VAL A 123 -8.64 8.94 0.21
CA VAL A 123 -9.61 10.02 -0.03
C VAL A 123 -10.23 10.48 1.28
N LEU A 124 -10.63 9.55 2.15
CA LEU A 124 -11.21 9.88 3.45
C LEU A 124 -10.18 10.54 4.37
N THR A 125 -8.96 10.03 4.39
CA THR A 125 -7.86 10.63 5.17
C THR A 125 -7.49 12.01 4.64
N ALA A 126 -7.37 12.19 3.32
CA ALA A 126 -7.05 13.48 2.70
C ALA A 126 -8.15 14.52 2.92
N SER A 127 -9.43 14.12 2.87
CA SER A 127 -10.54 15.03 3.17
C SER A 127 -10.56 15.47 4.64
N SER A 128 -10.30 14.56 5.58
CA SER A 128 -10.14 14.92 7.00
C SER A 128 -8.92 15.82 7.23
N LEU A 129 -7.83 15.57 6.51
CA LEU A 129 -6.62 16.39 6.56
C LEU A 129 -6.86 17.81 6.03
N MET A 130 -7.55 17.94 4.89
CA MET A 130 -7.92 19.24 4.34
C MET A 130 -8.80 20.03 5.30
N ASN A 131 -9.78 19.38 5.93
CA ASN A 131 -10.62 20.03 6.93
C ASN A 131 -9.79 20.49 8.15
N ALA A 132 -8.87 19.66 8.64
CA ALA A 132 -8.00 20.03 9.76
C ALA A 132 -7.07 21.21 9.42
N VAL A 133 -6.46 21.20 8.23
CA VAL A 133 -5.59 22.30 7.75
C VAL A 133 -6.36 23.61 7.57
N VAL A 134 -7.61 23.55 7.10
CA VAL A 134 -8.44 24.76 6.89
C VAL A 134 -8.95 25.33 8.22
N LEU A 135 -9.18 24.49 9.22
CA LEU A 135 -9.75 24.89 10.50
C LEU A 135 -8.72 25.28 11.55
N ASP A 136 -7.45 24.86 11.41
CA ASP A 136 -6.42 25.05 12.43
C ASP A 136 -5.10 25.58 11.82
N ASP A 137 -4.78 26.85 12.10
CA ASP A 137 -3.57 27.56 11.65
C ASP A 137 -2.26 26.92 12.16
N GLY A 138 -2.34 25.98 13.12
CA GLY A 138 -1.19 25.26 13.69
C GLY A 138 -0.94 23.85 13.14
N PHE A 139 -1.82 23.30 12.31
CA PHE A 139 -1.78 21.88 11.96
C PHE A 139 -0.55 21.49 11.11
N ARG A 140 0.26 20.53 11.60
CA ARG A 140 1.46 20.05 10.91
C ARG A 140 1.37 18.57 10.57
N ILE A 141 1.48 18.25 9.28
CA ILE A 141 1.60 16.87 8.79
C ILE A 141 2.97 16.32 9.20
N ARG A 142 2.99 15.20 9.91
CA ARG A 142 4.24 14.51 10.30
C ARG A 142 4.59 13.37 9.37
N LEU A 143 5.84 12.92 9.47
CA LEU A 143 6.40 11.84 8.67
C LEU A 143 5.60 10.53 8.80
N GLY A 144 4.99 10.27 9.97
CA GLY A 144 4.12 9.12 10.16
C GLY A 144 2.86 9.14 9.27
N THR A 145 2.24 10.32 9.09
CA THR A 145 1.08 10.48 8.21
C THR A 145 1.46 10.33 6.73
N LEU A 146 2.64 10.81 6.35
CA LEU A 146 3.17 10.55 5.00
C LEU A 146 3.44 9.05 4.79
N ALA A 147 4.02 8.36 5.78
CA ALA A 147 4.23 6.92 5.71
C ALA A 147 2.89 6.16 5.62
N LEU A 148 1.90 6.53 6.43
CA LEU A 148 0.53 5.99 6.43
C LEU A 148 -0.14 6.09 5.04
N LEU A 149 0.00 7.24 4.38
CA LEU A 149 -0.59 7.42 3.05
C LEU A 149 0.19 6.67 1.96
N THR A 150 1.52 6.57 2.07
CA THR A 150 2.38 6.10 0.96
C THR A 150 2.63 4.60 0.96
N PHE A 151 2.66 3.92 2.11
CA PHE A 151 2.96 2.49 2.20
C PHE A 151 2.07 1.59 1.31
N PRO A 152 0.74 1.83 1.17
CA PRO A 152 -0.08 0.96 0.33
C PRO A 152 0.20 1.18 -1.16
N TYR A 153 0.52 2.41 -1.58
CA TYR A 153 0.87 2.70 -2.99
C TYR A 153 2.18 2.04 -3.41
N PHE A 154 3.21 2.03 -2.55
CA PHE A 154 4.46 1.33 -2.84
C PHE A 154 4.23 -0.17 -3.03
N SER A 155 3.38 -0.74 -2.19
CA SER A 155 3.02 -2.16 -2.28
C SER A 155 2.20 -2.47 -3.55
N LEU A 156 1.24 -1.60 -3.90
CA LEU A 156 0.45 -1.70 -5.14
C LEU A 156 1.36 -1.59 -6.39
N ALA A 157 2.29 -0.63 -6.40
CA ALA A 157 3.27 -0.46 -7.46
C ALA A 157 4.18 -1.68 -7.60
N GLY A 158 4.62 -2.27 -6.48
CA GLY A 158 5.36 -3.53 -6.47
C GLY A 158 4.61 -4.67 -7.15
N LEU A 159 3.31 -4.81 -6.88
CA LEU A 159 2.45 -5.83 -7.51
C LEU A 159 2.25 -5.59 -9.01
N LEU A 160 2.10 -4.34 -9.44
CA LEU A 160 2.01 -3.97 -10.86
C LEU A 160 3.30 -4.34 -11.62
N VAL A 161 4.46 -4.03 -11.05
CA VAL A 161 5.76 -4.38 -11.64
C VAL A 161 5.93 -5.91 -11.72
N LEU A 162 5.43 -6.66 -10.72
CA LEU A 162 5.44 -8.13 -10.79
C LEU A 162 4.58 -8.67 -11.94
N ARG A 163 3.45 -8.03 -12.25
CA ARG A 163 2.52 -8.49 -13.29
C ARG A 163 3.04 -8.26 -14.70
N GLY A 164 3.77 -7.17 -14.92
CA GLY A 164 4.41 -6.85 -16.20
C GLY A 164 5.41 -7.91 -16.70
N ARG A 165 5.71 -8.94 -15.90
CA ARG A 165 6.69 -10.00 -16.18
C ARG A 165 6.14 -11.23 -16.91
N ARG A 166 4.92 -11.24 -17.44
CA ARG A 166 4.46 -12.43 -18.19
C ARG A 166 5.35 -12.64 -19.44
N PRO A 167 6.04 -13.77 -19.57
CA PRO A 167 6.75 -14.08 -20.80
C PRO A 167 5.70 -14.19 -21.92
N LYS A 168 5.96 -13.54 -23.07
CA LYS A 168 5.37 -13.98 -24.33
C LYS A 168 5.67 -15.48 -24.39
N SER A 169 4.62 -16.30 -24.46
CA SER A 169 4.75 -17.71 -24.75
C SER A 169 5.70 -17.83 -25.92
N THR A 170 6.81 -18.53 -25.71
CA THR A 170 7.63 -19.05 -26.79
C THR A 170 6.63 -19.77 -27.71
N GLN A 171 6.34 -19.18 -28.87
CA GLN A 171 5.74 -19.94 -29.96
C GLN A 171 6.74 -21.04 -30.22
N GLU A 172 6.42 -22.27 -29.81
CA GLU A 172 7.05 -23.43 -30.41
C GLU A 172 6.89 -23.25 -31.93
N PRO A 173 7.98 -23.27 -32.70
CA PRO A 173 7.84 -23.37 -34.13
C PRO A 173 7.10 -24.67 -34.36
N SER A 174 5.86 -24.58 -34.83
CA SER A 174 5.17 -25.72 -35.39
C SER A 174 6.04 -26.24 -36.52
N GLU A 175 6.80 -27.30 -36.25
CA GLU A 175 7.35 -28.14 -37.29
C GLU A 175 6.14 -28.78 -37.99
N SER A 176 5.63 -28.07 -38.99
CA SER A 176 4.80 -28.66 -40.02
C SER A 176 5.71 -29.57 -40.84
N LEU A 177 5.66 -30.86 -40.51
CA LEU A 177 6.04 -31.95 -41.42
C LEU A 177 5.09 -31.99 -42.61
#